data_AF-A0A0U3AHN9-F1
#
_entry.id   AF-A0A0U3AHN9-F1
#
_cell.length_a   1.000
_cell.length_b   1.000
_cell.length_c   1.000
_cell.angle_alpha   90.00
_cell.angle_beta   90.00
_cell.angle_gamma   90.00
#
_symmetry.space_group_name_H-M   'P 1'
#
loop_
_entity.id
_entity.type
_entity.pdbx_description
1 polymer ?
#
loop_
_entity_poly.entity_id
_entity_poly.type
_entity_poly.pdbx_seq_one_letter_code
_entity_poly.pdbx_strand_id
1 'polypeptide(L)'
;CFQTLLFNLINTEQKQDIYAQFGLDWQWVRGAVMEAFTDSDRRRVMAQGTNIFRVLIKTLLKAGIITERTKSIYAAWVDMDELSRESDAVVGADVAAEGIAYLRDINAGRKKIGRALKSA
;
A
#
# COMPACT_ATOMS: atom_id res chain seq x y z
N CYS A 1 4.60 13.67 -7.80
CA CYS A 1 4.57 12.34 -8.46
C CYS A 1 5.33 11.34 -7.58
N PHE A 2 4.78 10.15 -7.29
CA PHE A 2 5.22 9.10 -6.32
C PHE A 2 5.78 9.57 -4.97
N GLN A 3 6.91 10.27 -4.95
CA GLN A 3 7.50 10.90 -3.77
C GLN A 3 6.49 11.80 -3.01
N THR A 4 5.59 12.49 -3.72
CA THR A 4 4.49 13.25 -3.07
C THR A 4 3.51 12.34 -2.32
N LEU A 5 3.15 11.18 -2.89
CA LEU A 5 2.30 10.18 -2.22
C LEU A 5 3.02 9.57 -1.02
N LEU A 6 4.33 9.31 -1.15
CA LEU A 6 5.21 8.86 -0.07
C LEU A 6 5.16 9.80 1.13
N PHE A 7 5.33 11.10 0.87
CA PHE A 7 5.29 12.10 1.93
C PHE A 7 3.88 12.37 2.46
N ASN A 8 2.83 12.24 1.64
CA ASN A 8 1.45 12.43 2.10
C ASN A 8 1.03 11.39 3.13
N LEU A 9 1.36 10.10 2.95
CA LEU A 9 0.94 9.04 3.87
C LEU A 9 1.60 9.13 5.27
N ILE A 10 2.75 9.81 5.33
CA ILE A 10 3.53 10.03 6.55
C ILE A 10 3.42 11.51 7.00
N ASN A 11 2.54 12.30 6.37
CA ASN A 11 2.49 13.73 6.65
C ASN A 11 2.06 13.98 8.10
N THR A 12 2.97 14.56 8.88
CA THR A 12 2.75 14.90 10.29
C THR A 12 1.70 16.00 10.44
N GLU A 13 1.60 16.93 9.49
CA GLU A 13 0.56 17.96 9.48
C GLU A 13 -0.84 17.35 9.38
N GLN A 14 -1.03 16.34 8.52
CA GLN A 14 -2.31 15.65 8.38
C GLN A 14 -2.71 14.83 9.62
N LYS A 15 -1.75 14.58 10.52
CA LYS A 15 -1.95 13.83 11.78
C LYS A 15 -1.98 14.74 13.02
N GLN A 16 -2.05 16.06 12.84
CA GLN A 16 -1.99 17.03 13.94
C GLN A 16 -3.01 16.75 15.06
N ASP A 17 -4.22 16.31 14.73
CA ASP A 17 -5.27 16.02 15.71
C ASP A 17 -4.93 14.82 16.61
N ILE A 18 -4.10 13.89 16.12
CA ILE A 18 -3.61 12.76 16.92
C ILE A 18 -2.58 13.29 17.93
N TYR A 19 -1.65 14.12 17.48
CA TYR A 19 -0.58 14.65 18.34
C TYR A 19 -1.12 15.55 19.46
N ALA A 20 -2.16 16.34 19.16
CA ALA A 20 -2.84 17.18 20.15
C ALA A 20 -3.38 16.38 21.35
N GLN A 21 -3.86 15.15 21.13
CA GLN A 21 -4.36 14.28 22.21
C GLN A 21 -3.27 13.85 23.20
N PHE A 22 -2.00 13.91 22.78
CA PHE A 22 -0.84 13.60 23.62
C PHE A 22 -0.10 14.87 24.09
N GLY A 23 -0.67 16.05 23.86
CA GLY A 23 -0.05 17.34 24.21
C GLY A 23 1.18 17.67 23.36
N LEU A 24 1.31 17.09 22.17
CA LEU A 24 2.43 17.30 21.27
C LEU A 24 2.10 18.33 20.19
N ASP A 25 3.00 19.28 19.97
CA ASP A 25 2.93 20.22 18.85
C ASP A 25 3.35 19.54 17.54
N TRP A 26 2.51 19.64 16.50
CA TRP A 26 2.75 18.93 15.24
C TRP A 26 3.97 19.47 14.48
N GLN A 27 4.32 20.76 14.65
CA GLN A 27 5.50 21.34 14.01
C GLN A 27 6.78 20.81 14.66
N TRP A 28 6.79 20.70 15.99
CA TRP A 28 7.84 20.03 16.74
C TRP A 28 7.96 18.54 16.34
N VAL A 29 6.85 17.81 16.30
CA VAL A 29 6.84 16.40 15.87
C VAL A 29 7.38 16.25 14.44
N ARG A 30 7.00 17.15 13.52
CA ARG A 30 7.54 17.18 12.16
C ARG A 30 9.06 17.34 12.17
N GLY A 31 9.58 18.27 12.96
CA GLY A 31 11.02 18.48 13.12
C GLY A 31 11.74 17.24 13.65
N ALA A 32 11.24 16.68 14.76
CA ALA A 32 11.80 15.49 15.40
C ALA A 32 11.77 14.27 14.47
N VAL A 33 10.69 14.08 13.71
CA VAL A 33 10.60 13.01 12.70
C VAL A 33 11.61 13.26 11.57
N MET A 34 11.73 14.48 11.04
CA MET A 34 12.70 14.76 9.98
C MET A 34 14.15 14.56 10.43
N GLU A 35 14.46 14.85 11.69
CA GLU A 35 15.78 14.63 12.29
C GLU A 35 16.06 13.14 12.51
N ALA A 36 15.08 12.39 13.00
CA ALA A 36 15.24 10.97 13.31
C ALA A 36 15.14 10.04 12.07
N PHE A 37 14.43 10.45 11.01
CA PHE A 37 14.15 9.58 9.85
C PHE A 37 15.22 9.70 8.76
N THR A 38 16.32 9.00 8.98
CA THR A 38 17.48 9.01 8.09
C THR A 38 17.23 8.21 6.80
N ASP A 39 18.13 8.33 5.83
CA ASP A 39 18.03 7.58 4.57
C ASP A 39 18.16 6.06 4.77
N SER A 40 18.93 5.63 5.79
CA SER A 40 19.00 4.22 6.19
C SER A 40 17.70 3.71 6.80
N ASP A 41 17.00 4.55 7.57
CA ASP A 41 15.69 4.20 8.12
C ASP A 41 14.66 4.02 7.00
N ARG A 42 14.67 4.91 6.00
CA ARG A 42 13.81 4.80 4.82
C ARG A 42 14.07 3.50 4.07
N ARG A 43 15.33 3.16 3.77
CA ARG A 43 15.66 1.90 3.09
C ARG A 43 15.25 0.67 3.90
N ARG A 44 15.47 0.68 5.21
CA ARG A 44 15.05 -0.42 6.10
C ARG A 44 13.54 -0.62 6.10
N VAL A 45 12.77 0.47 6.18
CA VAL A 45 11.30 0.44 6.14
C VAL A 45 10.79 -0.02 4.77
N MET A 46 11.49 0.30 3.69
CA MET A 46 11.17 -0.15 2.32
C MET A 46 11.58 -1.60 2.02
N ALA A 47 12.43 -2.21 2.85
CA ALA A 47 12.74 -3.65 2.75
C ALA A 47 11.60 -4.53 3.29
N GLN A 48 10.67 -3.97 4.07
CA GLN A 48 9.55 -4.73 4.63
C GLN A 48 8.51 -5.04 3.53
N GLY A 49 8.21 -6.32 3.33
CA GLY A 49 7.22 -6.79 2.34
C GLY A 49 5.80 -6.25 2.56
N THR A 50 5.45 -5.88 3.80
CA THR A 50 4.17 -5.27 4.18
C THR A 50 4.13 -3.75 3.98
N ASN A 51 5.26 -3.14 3.59
CA ASN A 51 5.30 -1.71 3.33
C ASN A 51 4.45 -1.39 2.09
N ILE A 52 3.45 -0.54 2.27
CA ILE A 52 2.51 -0.16 1.22
C ILE A 52 3.20 0.45 -0.03
N PHE A 53 4.32 1.14 0.15
CA PHE A 53 5.08 1.71 -0.96
C PHE A 53 5.88 0.65 -1.71
N ARG A 54 6.49 -0.30 -1.00
CA ARG A 54 7.15 -1.45 -1.64
C ARG A 54 6.13 -2.24 -2.45
N VAL A 55 4.95 -2.50 -1.89
CA VAL A 55 3.84 -3.18 -2.58
C VAL A 55 3.42 -2.39 -3.82
N LEU A 56 3.22 -1.07 -3.72
CA LEU A 56 2.87 -0.23 -4.87
C LEU A 56 3.95 -0.26 -5.96
N ILE A 57 5.23 -0.13 -5.61
CA ILE A 57 6.33 -0.22 -6.58
C ILE A 57 6.35 -1.61 -7.23
N LYS A 58 6.17 -2.69 -6.46
CA LYS A 58 6.09 -4.06 -6.98
C LYS A 58 4.95 -4.18 -7.98
N THR A 59 3.76 -3.67 -7.66
CA THR A 59 2.60 -3.69 -8.55
C THR A 59 2.88 -2.93 -9.86
N LEU A 60 3.44 -1.71 -9.78
CA LEU A 60 3.77 -0.93 -10.98
C LEU A 60 4.85 -1.61 -11.84
N LEU A 61 5.82 -2.29 -11.21
CA LEU A 61 6.85 -3.07 -11.89
C LEU A 61 6.27 -4.29 -12.59
N LYS A 62 5.47 -5.10 -11.88
CA LYS A 62 4.84 -6.32 -12.45
C LYS A 62 3.79 -6.00 -13.52
N ALA A 63 3.16 -4.84 -13.46
CA ALA A 63 2.26 -4.34 -14.49
C ALA A 63 2.98 -3.76 -15.74
N GLY A 64 4.33 -3.70 -15.74
CA GLY A 64 5.12 -3.14 -16.83
C GLY A 64 5.06 -1.61 -16.95
N ILE A 65 4.52 -0.91 -15.95
CA ILE A 65 4.46 0.56 -15.92
C ILE A 65 5.84 1.12 -15.57
N ILE A 66 6.57 0.46 -14.66
CA ILE A 66 8.00 0.73 -14.48
C ILE A 66 8.76 0.00 -15.58
N THR A 67 9.55 0.76 -16.34
CA THR A 67 10.38 0.27 -17.45
C THR A 67 11.84 0.57 -17.15
N GLU A 68 12.77 0.07 -17.97
CA GLU A 68 14.20 0.41 -17.84
C GLU A 68 14.46 1.92 -17.81
N ARG A 69 13.67 2.72 -18.54
CA ARG A 69 13.79 4.17 -18.56
C ARG A 69 13.42 4.83 -17.24
N THR A 70 12.49 4.24 -16.49
CA THR A 70 11.95 4.81 -15.24
C THR A 70 12.44 4.09 -13.99
N LYS A 71 13.16 2.96 -14.12
CA LYS A 71 13.67 2.12 -13.03
C LYS A 71 14.55 2.90 -12.03
N SER A 72 15.39 3.80 -12.52
CA SER A 72 16.31 4.61 -11.69
C SER A 72 15.59 5.53 -10.70
N ILE A 73 14.37 5.97 -11.00
CA ILE A 73 13.56 6.83 -10.11
C ILE A 73 13.18 6.09 -8.82
N TYR A 74 13.00 4.77 -8.91
CA TYR A 74 12.57 3.92 -7.80
C TYR A 74 13.75 3.23 -7.09
N ALA A 75 14.88 3.07 -7.78
CA ALA A 75 16.08 2.41 -7.24
C ALA A 75 16.69 3.11 -6.01
N ALA A 76 16.38 4.38 -5.78
CA ALA A 76 16.77 5.08 -4.54
C ALA A 76 16.06 4.53 -3.29
N TRP A 77 14.91 3.87 -3.47
CA TRP A 77 13.99 3.49 -2.40
C TRP A 77 13.92 1.98 -2.17
N VAL A 78 14.10 1.18 -3.22
CA VAL A 78 14.01 -0.29 -3.17
C VAL A 78 15.07 -0.93 -4.08
N ASP A 79 15.50 -2.15 -3.72
CA ASP A 79 16.27 -2.99 -4.64
C ASP A 79 15.32 -3.52 -5.73
N MET A 80 15.48 -2.99 -6.94
CA MET A 80 14.61 -3.33 -8.07
C MET A 80 14.82 -4.75 -8.60
N ASP A 81 16.01 -5.32 -8.43
CA ASP A 81 16.34 -6.65 -8.93
C ASP A 81 15.85 -7.72 -7.95
N GLU A 82 15.93 -7.46 -6.65
CA GLU A 82 15.22 -8.23 -5.62
C GLU A 82 13.70 -8.23 -5.87
N LEU A 83 13.12 -7.04 -6.07
CA LEU A 83 11.67 -6.87 -6.24
C LEU A 83 11.13 -7.57 -7.49
N SER A 84 11.91 -7.58 -8.58
CA SER A 84 11.53 -8.27 -9.83
C SER A 84 11.44 -9.80 -9.66
N ARG A 85 12.32 -10.37 -8.82
CA ARG A 85 12.40 -11.81 -8.53
C ARG A 85 11.39 -12.26 -7.49
N GLU A 86 10.85 -11.33 -6.71
CA GLU A 86 9.82 -11.60 -5.72
C GLU A 86 8.54 -12.16 -6.38
N SER A 87 7.87 -13.09 -5.71
CA SER A 87 6.61 -13.67 -6.19
C SER A 87 5.53 -12.61 -6.37
N ASP A 88 4.63 -12.84 -7.34
CA ASP A 88 3.43 -12.03 -7.57
C ASP A 88 2.37 -12.25 -6.47
N ALA A 89 2.60 -13.23 -5.58
CA ALA A 89 1.77 -13.42 -4.41
C ALA A 89 1.67 -12.12 -3.59
N VAL A 90 0.42 -11.70 -3.36
CA VAL A 90 0.08 -10.54 -2.53
C VAL A 90 -0.22 -11.05 -1.12
N VAL A 91 0.29 -10.35 -0.10
CA VAL A 91 -0.03 -10.65 1.29
C VAL A 91 -1.55 -10.59 1.47
N GLY A 92 -2.15 -11.66 1.98
CA GLY A 92 -3.60 -11.78 2.15
C GLY A 92 -4.35 -12.40 0.96
N ALA A 93 -3.66 -12.87 -0.10
CA ALA A 93 -4.30 -13.60 -1.19
C ALA A 93 -5.04 -14.86 -0.70
N ASP A 94 -4.45 -15.61 0.22
CA ASP A 94 -5.07 -16.81 0.80
C ASP A 94 -6.31 -16.45 1.63
N VAL A 95 -6.22 -15.40 2.46
CA VAL A 95 -7.34 -14.88 3.26
C VAL A 95 -8.48 -14.37 2.35
N ALA A 96 -8.14 -13.70 1.26
CA ALA A 96 -9.12 -13.26 0.27
C ALA A 96 -9.77 -14.45 -0.45
N ALA A 97 -9.02 -15.50 -0.78
CA ALA A 97 -9.54 -16.71 -1.40
C ALA A 97 -10.51 -17.46 -0.46
N GLU A 98 -10.15 -17.58 0.81
CA GLU A 98 -11.03 -18.14 1.86
C GLU A 98 -12.30 -17.30 2.02
N GLY A 99 -12.17 -15.97 2.08
CA GLY A 99 -13.31 -15.06 2.13
C GLY A 99 -14.23 -15.19 0.91
N ILE A 100 -13.67 -15.36 -0.30
CA ILE A 100 -14.45 -15.62 -1.52
C ILE A 100 -15.18 -16.96 -1.43
N ALA A 101 -14.54 -18.02 -0.94
CA ALA A 101 -15.17 -19.33 -0.77
C ALA A 101 -16.36 -19.24 0.20
N TYR A 102 -16.16 -18.60 1.36
CA TYR A 102 -17.23 -18.35 2.32
C TYR A 102 -18.41 -17.56 1.73
N LEU A 103 -18.13 -16.49 0.98
CA LEU A 103 -19.17 -15.70 0.32
C LEU A 103 -19.93 -16.50 -0.76
N ARG A 104 -19.26 -17.43 -1.45
CA ARG A 104 -19.92 -18.32 -2.42
C ARG A 104 -20.91 -19.25 -1.74
N ASP A 105 -20.55 -19.84 -0.60
CA ASP A 105 -21.43 -20.70 0.18
C ASP A 105 -22.67 -19.95 0.68
N ILE A 106 -22.50 -18.74 1.21
CA ILE A 106 -23.63 -17.87 1.60
C ILE A 106 -24.55 -17.61 0.40
N ASN A 107 -23.99 -17.32 -0.77
CA ASN A 107 -24.77 -16.96 -1.95
C ASN A 107 -25.42 -18.19 -2.60
N ALA A 108 -24.91 -19.40 -2.40
CA ALA A 108 -25.49 -20.63 -2.95
C ALA A 108 -26.95 -20.85 -2.46
N GLY A 109 -27.25 -20.45 -1.22
CA GLY A 109 -28.60 -20.52 -0.65
C GLY A 109 -29.47 -19.28 -0.91
N ARG A 110 -28.92 -18.20 -1.48
CA ARG A 110 -29.69 -16.97 -1.72
C ARG A 110 -30.47 -17.08 -3.02
N LYS A 111 -31.80 -16.92 -2.93
CA LYS A 111 -32.65 -16.73 -4.12
C LYS A 111 -32.11 -15.54 -4.91
N LYS A 112 -31.81 -15.74 -6.20
CA LYS A 112 -31.50 -14.64 -7.13
C LYS A 112 -32.67 -13.66 -7.09
N ILE A 113 -32.47 -12.50 -6.48
CA ILE A 113 -33.43 -11.39 -6.56
C ILE A 113 -33.20 -10.73 -7.93
N GLY A 114 -33.57 -11.46 -8.98
CA GLY A 114 -33.53 -11.04 -10.37
C GLY A 114 -34.97 -10.88 -10.85
N ARG A 115 -35.34 -9.62 -11.04
CA ARG A 115 -36.60 -9.09 -11.57
C ARG A 115 -37.34 -10.08 -12.49
N ALA A 116 -38.46 -10.61 -12.02
CA ALA A 116 -39.53 -11.09 -12.87
C ALA A 116 -40.10 -9.87 -13.64
N LEU A 117 -39.39 -9.43 -14.68
CA LEU A 117 -39.92 -8.49 -15.66
C LEU A 117 -40.89 -9.30 -16.53
N LYS A 118 -42.14 -9.20 -16.12
CA LYS A 118 -43.37 -9.65 -16.76
C LYS A 118 -43.22 -9.93 -18.26
N SER A 119 -43.37 -11.20 -18.64
CA SER A 119 -43.93 -11.56 -19.94
C SER A 119 -45.44 -11.32 -19.88
N ALA A 120 -45.90 -10.24 -20.51
CA ALA A 120 -47.28 -9.99 -20.91
C ALA A 120 -47.25 -9.16 -22.19
#